data_AF-A0A4R5NFE9-F1
#
_entry.id   AF-A0A4R5NFE9-F1
#
_cell.length_a   1.000
_cell.length_b   1.000
_cell.length_c   1.000
_cell.angle_alpha   90.00
_cell.angle_beta   90.00
_cell.angle_gamma   90.00
#
_symmetry.space_group_name_H-M   'P 1'
#
loop_
_entity.id
_entity.type
_entity.pdbx_description
1 polymer ?
#
loop_
_entity_poly.entity_id
_entity_poly.type
_entity_poly.pdbx_seq_one_letter_code
_entity_poly.pdbx_strand_id
1 'polypeptide(L)' 'MPVVKEDEVTIQVDKKLQKDVERVLKNLGMTTTDAITLLYEQIARTNSYPVDLTLTEREIVNIIGKRNKK' A
#
# COMPACT_ATOMS: atom_id res chain seq x y z
N MET A 1 -1.11 -23.31 25.32
CA MET A 1 -1.48 -22.10 24.55
C MET A 1 -1.50 -22.49 23.09
N PRO A 2 -2.58 -22.28 22.33
CA PRO A 2 -2.57 -22.57 20.90
C PRO A 2 -1.57 -21.62 20.23
N VAL A 3 -0.66 -22.19 19.44
CA VAL A 3 0.25 -21.42 18.59
C VAL A 3 -0.62 -20.81 17.50
N VAL A 4 -0.78 -19.49 17.50
CA VAL A 4 -1.34 -18.78 16.35
C VAL A 4 -0.39 -19.06 15.20
N LYS A 5 -0.87 -19.78 14.17
CA LYS A 5 -0.07 -19.99 12.97
C LYS A 5 -0.06 -18.67 12.21
N GLU A 6 1.05 -17.97 12.28
CA GLU A 6 1.29 -16.77 11.50
C GLU A 6 1.81 -17.19 10.12
N ASP A 7 1.14 -16.72 9.08
CA ASP A 7 1.61 -16.88 7.71
C ASP A 7 2.37 -15.61 7.29
N GLU A 8 3.54 -15.77 6.68
CA GLU A 8 4.39 -14.65 6.24
C GLU A 8 4.02 -14.20 4.82
N VAL A 9 3.90 -12.88 4.63
CA VAL A 9 3.63 -12.26 3.32
C VAL A 9 4.87 -11.52 2.84
N THR A 10 5.52 -12.03 1.80
CA THR A 10 6.68 -11.39 1.15
C THR A 10 6.29 -10.74 -0.16
N ILE A 11 6.51 -9.43 -0.27
CA ILE A 11 6.19 -8.64 -1.47
C ILE A 11 7.44 -7.97 -2.05
N GLN A 12 7.51 -7.89 -3.38
CA GLN A 12 8.53 -7.11 -4.09
C GLN A 12 7.94 -5.77 -4.50
N VAL A 13 8.61 -4.69 -4.11
CA VAL A 13 8.21 -3.31 -4.43
C VAL A 13 9.43 -2.49 -4.84
N ASP A 14 9.21 -1.43 -5.60
CA ASP A 14 10.27 -0.49 -5.92
C ASP A 14 10.86 0.13 -4.63
N LYS A 15 12.20 0.16 -4.54
CA LYS A 15 12.90 0.60 -3.33
C LYS A 15 12.64 2.07 -2.98
N LYS A 16 12.44 2.93 -4.00
CA LYS A 16 12.12 4.34 -3.75
C LYS A 16 10.69 4.47 -3.26
N LEU A 17 9.75 3.76 -3.88
CA LEU A 17 8.36 3.71 -3.43
C LEU A 17 8.26 3.25 -1.97
N GLN A 18 8.97 2.17 -1.60
CA GLN A 18 9.00 1.67 -0.24
C GLN A 18 9.43 2.74 0.77
N LYS A 19 10.56 3.41 0.51
CA LYS A 19 11.07 4.46 1.39
C LYS A 19 10.14 5.66 1.52
N ASP A 20 9.50 6.04 0.41
CA ASP A 20 8.56 7.16 0.37
C ASP A 20 7.32 6.81 1.23
N VAL A 21 6.78 5.58 1.10
CA VAL A 21 5.64 5.09 1.89
C VAL A 21 5.99 4.94 3.37
N GLU A 22 7.14 4.36 3.71
CA GLU A 22 7.59 4.21 5.11
C GLU A 22 7.68 5.56 5.82
N ARG A 23 8.12 6.61 5.12
CA ARG A 23 8.12 7.97 5.68
C ARG A 23 6.71 8.48 5.96
N VAL A 24 5.78 8.27 5.03
CA VAL A 24 4.38 8.70 5.18
C VAL A 24 3.72 7.95 6.34
N LEU A 25 3.86 6.62 6.40
CA LEU A 25 3.30 5.81 7.48
C LEU A 25 3.89 6.18 8.84
N LYS A 26 5.20 6.43 8.91
CA LYS A 26 5.85 6.92 10.13
C LYS A 26 5.26 8.23 10.63
N ASN A 27 4.95 9.17 9.74
CA ASN A 27 4.30 10.43 10.11
C ASN A 27 2.87 10.23 10.63
N LEU A 28 2.22 9.13 10.22
CA LEU A 28 0.90 8.71 10.73
C LEU A 28 1.01 7.85 12.00
N GLY A 29 2.22 7.58 12.50
CA GLY A 29 2.45 6.72 13.66
C GLY A 29 2.24 5.22 13.38
N MET A 30 2.34 4.82 12.10
CA MET A 30 2.08 3.45 11.64
C MET A 30 3.32 2.81 11.03
N THR A 31 3.41 1.50 11.13
CA THR A 31 4.37 0.67 10.39
C THR A 31 3.76 0.15 9.09
N THR A 32 4.61 -0.36 8.20
CA THR A 32 4.16 -1.07 6.98
C THR A 32 3.28 -2.27 7.34
N THR A 33 3.62 -2.99 8.42
CA THR A 33 2.82 -4.12 8.92
C THR A 33 1.43 -3.67 9.31
N ASP A 34 1.29 -2.57 10.06
CA ASP A 34 -0.03 -2.06 10.47
C ASP A 34 -0.89 -1.70 9.25
N ALA A 35 -0.30 -1.02 8.26
CA ALA A 35 -0.99 -0.66 7.03
C ALA A 35 -1.46 -1.88 6.23
N ILE A 36 -0.62 -2.91 6.12
CA ILE A 36 -0.97 -4.16 5.43
C ILE A 36 -2.06 -4.92 6.22
N THR A 37 -1.94 -5.04 7.54
CA THR A 37 -2.96 -5.69 8.37
C THR A 37 -4.33 -5.02 8.21
N LEU A 38 -4.38 -3.69 8.29
CA LEU A 38 -5.62 -2.94 8.10
C LEU A 38 -6.21 -3.12 6.69
N LEU A 39 -5.36 -3.22 5.67
CA LEU A 39 -5.79 -3.52 4.31
C LEU A 39 -6.47 -4.90 4.25
N TYR A 40 -5.87 -5.93 4.85
CA TYR A 40 -6.46 -7.27 4.91
C TYR A 40 -7.80 -7.28 5.64
N GLU A 41 -7.88 -6.61 6.81
CA GLU A 41 -9.12 -6.48 7.58
C GLU A 41 -10.21 -5.78 6.78
N GLN A 42 -9.86 -4.72 6.06
CA GLN A 42 -10.80 -3.95 5.26
C GLN A 42 -11.32 -4.75 4.05
N ILE A 43 -10.45 -5.50 3.39
CA ILE A 43 -10.84 -6.41 2.29
C ILE A 43 -11.79 -7.48 2.84
N ALA A 44 -11.44 -8.12 3.96
CA ALA A 44 -12.28 -9.14 4.58
C ALA A 44 -13.65 -8.59 5.03
N ARG A 45 -13.68 -7.36 5.56
CA ARG A 45 -14.90 -6.71 6.03
C ARG A 45 -15.85 -6.32 4.90
N THR A 46 -15.32 -5.78 3.80
CA THR A 46 -16.12 -5.20 2.72
C THR A 46 -16.30 -6.13 1.52
N ASN A 47 -15.56 -7.23 1.47
CA ASN A 47 -15.46 -8.12 0.31
C ASN A 47 -15.11 -7.36 -0.98
N SER A 48 -14.31 -6.30 -0.84
CA SER A 48 -13.92 -5.40 -1.93
C SER A 48 -12.54 -4.79 -1.67
N TYR A 49 -11.86 -4.32 -2.72
CA TYR A 49 -10.58 -3.62 -2.55
C TYR A 49 -10.85 -2.15 -2.14
N PRO A 50 -10.24 -1.64 -1.06
CA PRO A 50 -10.66 -0.38 -0.44
C PRO A 50 -10.09 0.89 -1.06
N VAL A 51 -9.46 0.78 -2.22
CA VAL A 51 -9.07 1.93 -3.05
C VAL A 51 -9.65 1.75 -4.43
N ASP A 52 -10.10 2.86 -5.01
CA ASP A 52 -10.52 2.88 -6.41
C ASP A 52 -9.28 2.62 -7.28
N LEU A 53 -9.30 1.51 -8.01
CA LEU A 53 -8.20 1.12 -8.90
C LEU A 53 -8.22 1.93 -10.21
N THR A 54 -9.25 2.75 -10.43
CA THR A 54 -9.26 3.71 -11.52
C THR A 54 -8.36 4.88 -11.14
N LEU A 55 -7.28 5.06 -11.91
CA LEU A 55 -6.45 6.26 -11.80
C LEU A 55 -7.33 7.47 -12.08
N THR A 56 -7.38 8.43 -11.16
CA THR A 56 -8.04 9.71 -11.45
C THR A 56 -7.35 10.38 -12.63
N GLU A 57 -8.08 11.18 -13.42
CA GLU A 57 -7.48 11.91 -14.56
C GLU A 57 -6.23 12.70 -14.16
N ARG A 58 -6.20 13.22 -12.92
CA ARG A 58 -5.04 13.93 -12.33
C ARG A 58 -3.84 13.01 -12.14
N GLU A 59 -4.05 11.77 -11.72
CA GLU A 59 -2.99 10.78 -11.54
C GLU A 59 -2.47 10.27 -12.88
N ILE A 60 -3.36 10.07 -13.87
CA ILE A 60 -2.97 9.74 -15.25
C ILE A 60 -2.07 10.83 -15.83
N VAL A 61 -2.49 12.10 -15.74
CA VAL A 61 -1.70 13.25 -16.21
C VAL A 61 -0.35 13.33 -15.51
N ASN A 62 -0.28 13.08 -14.21
CA ASN A 62 0.98 13.08 -13.46
C ASN A 62 1.90 11.91 -13.85
N ILE A 63 1.36 10.74 -14.16
CA ILE A 63 2.15 9.59 -14.64
C ILE A 63 2.71 9.87 -16.03
N ILE A 64 1.88 10.38 -16.95
CA ILE A 64 2.30 10.75 -18.31
C ILE A 64 3.35 11.87 -18.26
N GLY A 65 3.13 12.91 -17.45
CA GLY A 65 4.06 14.02 -17.27
C GLY A 65 5.41 13.59 -16.67
N LYS A 66 5.43 12.56 -15.81
CA LYS A 66 6.68 11.96 -15.29
C LYS A 66 7.42 11.10 -16.31
N ARG A 67 6.71 10.49 -17.28
CA ARG A 67 7.34 9.71 -18.37
C ARG A 67 8.04 10.59 -19.42
N ASN A 68 7.51 11.77 -19.72
CA ASN A 68 8.05 12.68 -20.74
C ASN A 68 9.20 13.58 -20.26
N LYS A 69 9.63 13.46 -18.99
CA LYS A 69 10.77 14.19 -18.42
C LYS A 69 12.07 13.35 -18.35
N LYS A 70 12.12 12.22 -19.06
CA LYS A 70 13.36 11.46 -19.28
C LYS A 70 13.87 11.69 -20.70
#